data_AF-A0A947VRV0-F1
#
_entry.id   AF-A0A947VRV0-F1
#
_cell.length_a   1.000
_cell.length_b   1.000
_cell.length_c   1.000
_cell.angle_alpha   90.00
_cell.angle_beta   90.00
_cell.angle_gamma   90.00
#
_symmetry.space_group_name_H-M   'P 1'
#
loop_
_entity.id
_entity.type
_entity.pdbx_description
1 polymer ?
#
loop_
_entity_poly.entity_id
_entity_poly.type
_entity_poly.pdbx_seq_one_letter_code
_entity_poly.pdbx_strand_id
1 'polypeptide(L)'
;MAAIVADRLSKTFSTRVRPAGRLSALRSFLRPENRDVEAVKGVSFEVGEGEVVAFLGPNGAGKSTTIKMLMGILRPSGGSASVLGLDPVRDRLELSRCVGAVFGQKSQLWFHLPPSDSFRLLGAIYEIDDDDRKWREAELIERFGLAPFWDVPVRKLSLGERIRCEIAASLLPAPLVLFLDEPTIGLDVVAKREIRQLLADAARIDDTTVFMTSHDMGDIEKVCKRAIIIHHGEVVVDETMKDLRHRALSKKYVGVRYASPVNLDLPSLSPVKRTAVAASYEVDTREHSLAEVVRALAAKGELEDITVEDEPLENVIAGIYSARTGAEAQAFGTGLPGAGRAAPEALGA
;
A
#
# COMPACT_ATOMS: atom_id res chain seq x y z
N MET A 1 0.27 -9.11 -21.34
CA MET A 1 1.72 -9.34 -21.15
C MET A 1 2.12 -8.72 -19.80
N ALA A 2 3.40 -8.77 -19.39
CA ALA A 2 3.85 -8.07 -18.18
C ALA A 2 4.08 -6.59 -18.51
N ALA A 3 3.35 -5.69 -17.86
CA ALA A 3 3.54 -4.25 -17.96
C ALA A 3 4.75 -3.77 -17.14
N ILE A 4 5.05 -4.44 -16.02
CA ILE A 4 6.20 -4.11 -15.16
C ILE A 4 6.91 -5.40 -14.78
N VAL A 5 8.23 -5.42 -14.92
CA VAL A 5 9.10 -6.51 -14.48
C VAL A 5 10.23 -5.92 -13.65
N ALA A 6 10.40 -6.38 -12.43
CA ALA A 6 11.58 -6.14 -11.62
C ALA A 6 12.31 -7.47 -11.40
N ASP A 7 13.60 -7.54 -11.75
CA ASP A 7 14.46 -8.68 -11.43
C ASP A 7 15.58 -8.24 -10.50
N ARG A 8 15.54 -8.72 -9.25
CA ARG A 8 16.54 -8.49 -8.20
C ARG A 8 16.93 -7.02 -8.10
N LEU A 9 15.94 -6.14 -8.25
CA LEU A 9 16.13 -4.70 -8.28
C LEU A 9 16.63 -4.23 -6.90
N SER A 10 17.73 -3.50 -6.86
CA SER A 10 18.33 -3.06 -5.60
C SER A 10 18.75 -1.61 -5.60
N LYS A 11 18.80 -1.01 -4.41
CA LYS A 11 19.25 0.36 -4.21
C LYS A 11 19.99 0.54 -2.91
N THR A 12 21.23 0.99 -3.03
CA THR A 12 22.09 1.40 -1.91
C THR A 12 22.37 2.89 -1.99
N PHE A 13 22.17 3.60 -0.88
CA PHE A 13 22.56 4.98 -0.70
C PHE A 13 23.83 5.04 0.15
N SER A 14 24.91 5.61 -0.40
CA SER A 14 26.16 5.86 0.33
C SER A 14 26.16 7.30 0.83
N THR A 15 26.35 7.49 2.13
CA THR A 15 26.52 8.82 2.75
C THR A 15 27.87 8.92 3.42
N ARG A 16 28.57 10.05 3.24
CA ARG A 16 29.82 10.29 3.99
C ARG A 16 29.51 10.55 5.44
N VAL A 17 30.11 9.79 6.34
CA VAL A 17 30.07 10.06 7.77
C VAL A 17 30.93 11.30 8.02
N ARG A 18 30.31 12.40 8.48
CA ARG A 18 31.06 13.55 8.98
C ARG A 18 31.46 13.26 10.42
N PRO A 19 32.75 13.07 10.72
CA PRO A 19 33.13 12.80 12.10
C PRO A 19 33.03 14.09 12.93
N ALA A 20 32.64 13.95 14.19
CA ALA A 20 32.62 15.06 15.14
C ALA A 20 34.07 15.43 15.57
N GLY A 21 34.38 16.73 15.58
CA GLY A 21 35.64 17.28 16.10
C GLY A 21 36.66 17.74 15.04
N ARG A 22 37.43 18.80 15.36
CA ARG A 22 38.39 19.47 14.45
C ARG A 22 39.54 18.53 13.97
N LEU A 23 39.95 17.57 14.79
CA LEU A 23 40.99 16.57 14.44
C LEU A 23 40.48 15.45 13.55
N SER A 24 39.21 15.05 13.68
CA SER A 24 38.63 14.00 12.86
C SER A 24 38.28 14.48 11.45
N ALA A 25 38.04 15.77 11.27
CA ALA A 25 37.85 16.40 9.96
C ALA A 25 39.11 16.33 9.06
N LEU A 26 40.31 16.33 9.64
CA LEU A 26 41.57 16.15 8.89
C LEU A 26 41.76 14.67 8.47
N ARG A 27 41.35 13.72 9.33
CA ARG A 27 41.40 12.28 9.04
C ARG A 27 40.39 11.86 7.97
N SER A 28 39.18 12.42 7.96
CA SER A 28 38.17 12.12 6.94
C SER A 28 38.54 12.63 5.54
N PHE A 29 39.49 13.57 5.44
CA PHE A 29 40.09 13.99 4.17
C PHE A 29 41.04 12.93 3.58
N LEU A 30 41.69 12.12 4.43
CA LEU A 30 42.63 11.07 4.03
C LEU A 30 41.96 9.70 3.89
N ARG A 31 40.90 9.43 4.67
CA ARG A 31 40.07 8.21 4.59
C ARG A 31 38.59 8.57 4.78
N PRO A 32 37.84 8.82 3.70
CA PRO A 32 36.41 9.03 3.79
C PRO A 32 35.73 7.75 4.25
N GLU A 33 35.02 7.81 5.37
CA GLU A 33 34.17 6.71 5.84
C GLU A 33 32.77 6.90 5.27
N ASN A 34 32.32 5.94 4.48
CA ASN A 34 30.97 5.93 3.93
C ASN A 34 30.09 5.00 4.76
N ARG A 35 28.87 5.45 5.04
CA ARG A 35 27.80 4.62 5.57
C ARG A 35 26.84 4.31 4.43
N ASP A 36 26.73 3.02 4.14
CA ASP A 36 25.81 2.49 3.16
C ASP A 36 24.48 2.12 3.81
N VAL A 37 23.39 2.50 3.18
CA VAL A 37 22.03 2.14 3.55
C VAL A 37 21.37 1.50 2.34
N GLU A 38 21.12 0.19 2.44
CA GLU A 38 20.40 -0.56 1.43
C GLU A 38 18.89 -0.37 1.63
N ALA A 39 18.29 0.43 0.75
CA ALA A 39 16.87 0.78 0.83
C ALA A 39 15.97 -0.24 0.12
N VAL A 40 16.51 -0.94 -0.88
CA VAL A 40 15.83 -2.00 -1.64
C VAL A 40 16.84 -3.10 -1.90
N LYS A 41 16.51 -4.35 -1.55
CA LYS A 41 17.43 -5.49 -1.43
C LYS A 41 17.04 -6.62 -2.38
N GLY A 42 17.19 -6.39 -3.67
CA GLY A 42 16.97 -7.44 -4.66
C GLY A 42 15.50 -7.84 -4.81
N VAL A 43 14.59 -6.86 -4.93
CA VAL A 43 13.16 -7.13 -5.11
C VAL A 43 12.87 -7.68 -6.50
N SER A 44 12.09 -8.75 -6.58
CA SER A 44 11.62 -9.32 -7.84
C SER A 44 10.10 -9.45 -7.82
N PHE A 45 9.45 -8.99 -8.89
CA PHE A 45 8.00 -9.13 -9.09
C PHE A 45 7.64 -8.80 -10.55
N GLU A 46 6.47 -9.26 -10.97
CA GLU A 46 5.89 -8.95 -12.29
C GLU A 46 4.45 -8.45 -12.11
N VAL A 47 4.07 -7.44 -12.88
CA VAL A 47 2.71 -6.87 -12.92
C VAL A 47 2.18 -6.97 -14.34
N GLY A 48 0.99 -7.52 -14.51
CA GLY A 48 0.31 -7.64 -15.79
C GLY A 48 -0.24 -6.31 -16.29
N GLU A 49 -0.45 -6.21 -17.60
CA GLU A 49 -1.22 -5.11 -18.20
C GLU A 49 -2.66 -5.08 -17.67
N GLY A 50 -3.17 -3.87 -17.39
CA GLY A 50 -4.51 -3.64 -16.82
C GLY A 50 -4.64 -4.08 -15.35
N GLU A 51 -3.55 -4.54 -14.72
CA GLU A 51 -3.57 -4.97 -13.32
C GLU A 51 -3.56 -3.76 -12.37
N VAL A 52 -4.29 -3.88 -11.26
CA VAL A 52 -4.27 -2.91 -10.15
C VAL A 52 -3.60 -3.56 -8.95
N VAL A 53 -2.37 -3.12 -8.68
CA VAL A 53 -1.48 -3.72 -7.67
C VAL A 53 -1.16 -2.71 -6.58
N ALA A 54 -1.26 -3.17 -5.34
CA ALA A 54 -0.80 -2.42 -4.18
C ALA A 54 0.62 -2.84 -3.78
N PHE A 55 1.50 -1.87 -3.55
CA PHE A 55 2.85 -2.06 -3.02
C PHE A 55 2.93 -1.54 -1.59
N LEU A 56 2.91 -2.46 -0.63
CA LEU A 56 2.64 -2.20 0.79
C LEU A 56 3.87 -2.36 1.64
N GLY A 57 3.97 -1.63 2.74
CA GLY A 57 5.07 -1.75 3.68
C GLY A 57 5.08 -0.60 4.67
N PRO A 58 5.80 -0.72 5.80
CA PRO A 58 5.96 0.39 6.73
C PRO A 58 6.74 1.56 6.11
N ASN A 59 6.78 2.69 6.81
CA ASN A 59 7.61 3.82 6.42
C ASN A 59 9.09 3.40 6.39
N GLY A 60 9.79 3.77 5.32
CA GLY A 60 11.19 3.38 5.11
C GLY A 60 11.40 1.96 4.56
N ALA A 61 10.35 1.21 4.22
CA ALA A 61 10.48 -0.14 3.66
C ALA A 61 11.06 -0.20 2.23
N GLY A 62 11.12 0.93 1.51
CA GLY A 62 11.64 1.01 0.14
C GLY A 62 10.59 1.35 -0.93
N LYS A 63 9.31 1.47 -0.59
CA LYS A 63 8.17 1.78 -1.50
C LYS A 63 8.44 2.88 -2.54
N SER A 64 8.60 4.13 -2.09
CA SER A 64 8.84 5.27 -2.98
C SER A 64 10.18 5.16 -3.71
N THR A 65 11.17 4.46 -3.14
CA THR A 65 12.46 4.21 -3.79
C THR A 65 12.27 3.26 -4.98
N THR A 66 11.48 2.20 -4.82
CA THR A 66 11.12 1.26 -5.89
C THR A 66 10.36 1.98 -7.01
N ILE A 67 9.31 2.74 -6.71
CA ILE A 67 8.58 3.52 -7.74
C ILE A 67 9.52 4.44 -8.52
N LYS A 68 10.40 5.18 -7.83
CA LYS A 68 11.35 6.08 -8.50
C LYS A 68 12.35 5.34 -9.40
N MET A 69 12.70 4.09 -9.08
CA MET A 69 13.53 3.26 -9.95
C MET A 69 12.75 2.77 -11.18
N LEU A 70 11.51 2.31 -10.99
CA LEU A 70 10.63 1.89 -12.10
C LEU A 70 10.35 3.02 -13.07
N MET A 71 10.29 4.27 -12.60
CA MET A 71 10.09 5.45 -13.44
C MET A 71 11.39 6.06 -14.00
N GLY A 72 12.56 5.50 -13.69
CA GLY A 72 13.83 6.04 -14.17
C GLY A 72 14.28 7.35 -13.51
N ILE A 73 13.57 7.82 -12.48
CA ILE A 73 13.95 8.99 -11.66
C ILE A 73 15.20 8.67 -10.84
N LEU A 74 15.33 7.43 -10.39
CA LEU A 74 16.45 6.94 -9.59
C LEU A 74 17.11 5.74 -10.29
N ARG A 75 18.42 5.82 -10.55
CA ARG A 75 19.17 4.68 -11.09
C ARG A 75 19.29 3.56 -10.04
N PRO A 76 18.97 2.29 -10.36
CA PRO A 76 19.23 1.15 -9.48
C PRO A 76 20.73 0.97 -9.17
N SER A 77 21.04 0.39 -8.01
CA SER A 77 22.41 -0.02 -7.68
C SER A 77 22.75 -1.42 -8.21
N GLY A 78 21.73 -2.24 -8.48
CA GLY A 78 21.84 -3.57 -9.06
C GLY A 78 20.47 -4.10 -9.52
N GLY A 79 20.49 -5.27 -10.16
CA GLY A 79 19.32 -5.85 -10.81
C GLY A 79 18.90 -5.10 -12.07
N SER A 80 17.69 -5.39 -12.53
CA SER A 80 17.08 -4.73 -13.70
C SER A 80 15.60 -4.46 -13.47
N ALA A 81 15.08 -3.45 -14.17
CA ALA A 81 13.66 -3.17 -14.26
C ALA A 81 13.28 -2.99 -15.73
N SER A 82 12.08 -3.39 -16.09
CA SER A 82 11.45 -3.10 -17.36
C SER A 82 10.02 -2.62 -17.11
N VAL A 83 9.62 -1.56 -17.79
CA VAL A 83 8.25 -1.05 -17.79
C VAL A 83 7.81 -0.92 -19.24
N LEU A 84 6.75 -1.62 -19.63
CA LEU A 84 6.27 -1.71 -21.01
C LEU A 84 7.36 -2.17 -21.99
N GLY A 85 8.25 -3.07 -21.54
CA GLY A 85 9.40 -3.54 -22.32
C GLY A 85 10.58 -2.56 -22.38
N LEU A 86 10.45 -1.36 -21.82
CA LEU A 86 11.48 -0.31 -21.82
C LEU A 86 12.34 -0.38 -20.55
N ASP A 87 13.63 -0.11 -20.67
CA ASP A 87 14.52 0.06 -19.51
C ASP A 87 14.33 1.48 -18.93
N PRO A 88 13.94 1.64 -17.65
CA PRO A 88 13.64 2.96 -17.10
C PRO A 88 14.80 3.96 -17.11
N VAL A 89 16.04 3.48 -17.13
CA VAL A 89 17.23 4.34 -17.10
C VAL A 89 17.70 4.67 -18.51
N ARG A 90 17.73 3.68 -19.41
CA ARG A 90 18.19 3.86 -20.79
C ARG A 90 17.14 4.53 -21.67
N ASP A 91 15.89 4.09 -21.54
CA ASP A 91 14.78 4.44 -22.43
C ASP A 91 13.84 5.47 -21.75
N ARG A 92 14.38 6.25 -20.80
CA ARG A 92 13.64 7.13 -19.89
C ARG A 92 12.71 8.13 -20.59
N LEU A 93 13.15 8.70 -21.72
CA LEU A 93 12.36 9.70 -22.45
C LEU A 93 11.10 9.06 -23.05
N GLU A 94 11.26 7.91 -23.70
CA GLU A 94 10.15 7.14 -24.26
C GLU A 94 9.22 6.67 -23.14
N LEU A 95 9.78 6.09 -22.07
CA LEU A 95 9.00 5.64 -20.92
C LEU A 95 8.18 6.78 -20.30
N SER A 96 8.76 7.98 -20.16
CA SER A 96 8.07 9.13 -19.56
C SER A 96 6.83 9.59 -20.34
N ARG A 97 6.72 9.25 -21.63
CA ARG A 97 5.53 9.54 -22.45
C ARG A 97 4.41 8.53 -22.24
N CYS A 98 4.73 7.33 -21.75
CA CYS A 98 3.79 6.23 -21.59
C CYS A 98 3.30 6.05 -20.15
N VAL A 99 3.89 6.74 -19.17
CA VAL A 99 3.57 6.57 -17.75
C VAL A 99 3.08 7.87 -17.11
N GLY A 100 2.04 7.75 -16.29
CA GLY A 100 1.56 8.82 -15.42
C GLY A 100 2.07 8.60 -13.99
N ALA A 101 2.22 9.68 -13.23
CA ALA A 101 2.53 9.55 -11.81
C ALA A 101 1.90 10.61 -10.92
N VAL A 102 1.53 10.20 -9.71
CA VAL A 102 1.10 11.10 -8.64
C VAL A 102 1.91 10.78 -7.39
N PHE A 103 2.65 11.76 -6.90
CA PHE A 103 3.37 11.65 -5.63
C PHE A 103 2.65 12.54 -4.61
N GLY A 104 2.04 11.98 -3.56
CA GLY A 104 1.22 12.77 -2.62
C GLY A 104 1.93 13.99 -1.99
N GLN A 105 3.27 13.98 -1.97
CA GLN A 105 4.11 15.07 -1.44
C GLN A 105 4.63 16.06 -2.50
N LYS A 106 4.45 15.79 -3.80
CA LYS A 106 4.94 16.65 -4.90
C LYS A 106 3.86 16.81 -5.97
N SER A 107 3.36 18.04 -6.08
CA SER A 107 2.34 18.44 -7.05
C SER A 107 2.96 18.65 -8.43
N GLN A 108 2.34 18.11 -9.49
CA GLN A 108 2.63 18.50 -10.88
C GLN A 108 1.83 19.74 -11.31
N LEU A 109 0.82 20.13 -10.53
CA LEU A 109 0.07 21.35 -10.75
C LEU A 109 0.85 22.56 -10.22
N TRP A 110 0.71 23.69 -10.93
CA TRP A 110 1.37 24.92 -10.53
C TRP A 110 0.61 25.59 -9.38
N PHE A 111 1.24 25.64 -8.19
CA PHE A 111 0.59 26.08 -6.95
C PHE A 111 -0.13 27.44 -7.03
N HIS A 112 0.40 28.37 -7.83
CA HIS A 112 -0.15 29.72 -7.97
C HIS A 112 -1.16 29.88 -9.11
N LEU A 113 -1.26 28.89 -10.00
CA LEU A 113 -2.13 28.89 -11.17
C LEU A 113 -3.35 27.99 -10.95
N PRO A 114 -4.43 28.17 -11.72
CA PRO A 114 -5.52 27.20 -11.77
C PRO A 114 -5.09 25.88 -12.44
N PRO A 115 -5.81 24.77 -12.17
CA PRO A 115 -5.67 23.53 -12.92
C PRO A 115 -5.71 23.73 -14.43
N SER A 116 -6.60 24.59 -14.94
CA SER A 116 -6.75 24.86 -16.37
C SER A 116 -5.45 25.30 -17.07
N ASP A 117 -4.63 26.11 -16.41
CA ASP A 117 -3.33 26.53 -16.95
C ASP A 117 -2.30 25.39 -16.89
N SER A 118 -2.34 24.58 -15.81
CA SER A 118 -1.44 23.44 -15.66
C SER A 118 -1.72 22.36 -16.71
N PHE A 119 -3.00 22.10 -17.04
CA PHE A 119 -3.37 21.13 -18.08
C PHE A 119 -2.96 21.60 -19.48
N ARG A 120 -3.11 22.89 -19.81
CA ARG A 120 -2.58 23.44 -21.06
C ARG A 120 -1.07 23.25 -21.17
N LEU A 121 -0.33 23.51 -20.09
CA LEU A 121 1.12 23.30 -20.04
C LEU A 121 1.48 21.82 -20.20
N LEU A 122 0.78 20.91 -19.50
CA LEU A 122 1.01 19.47 -19.61
C LEU A 122 0.74 18.98 -21.03
N GLY A 123 -0.36 19.40 -21.66
CA GLY A 123 -0.64 19.06 -23.06
C GLY A 123 0.48 19.49 -24.01
N ALA A 124 1.05 20.68 -23.80
CA ALA A 124 2.21 21.14 -24.57
C ALA A 124 3.48 20.32 -24.29
N ILE A 125 3.74 19.94 -23.03
CA ILE A 125 4.90 19.10 -22.65
C ILE A 125 4.81 17.71 -23.28
N TYR A 126 3.61 17.13 -23.33
CA TYR A 126 3.36 15.81 -23.91
C TYR A 126 3.06 15.85 -25.40
N GLU A 127 3.17 17.02 -26.05
CA GLU A 127 2.94 17.20 -27.49
C GLU A 127 1.54 16.70 -27.94
N ILE A 128 0.53 16.87 -27.09
CA ILE A 128 -0.87 16.51 -27.38
C ILE A 128 -1.48 17.57 -28.30
N ASP A 129 -2.14 17.14 -29.38
CA ASP A 129 -2.88 18.04 -30.26
C ASP A 129 -3.92 18.87 -29.49
N ASP A 130 -4.14 20.11 -29.89
CA ASP A 130 -5.01 21.03 -29.16
C ASP A 130 -6.47 20.57 -29.10
N ASP A 131 -6.98 19.90 -30.15
CA ASP A 131 -8.36 19.41 -30.18
C ASP A 131 -8.49 18.12 -29.36
N ASP A 132 -7.52 17.20 -29.46
CA ASP A 132 -7.45 16.01 -28.61
C ASP A 132 -7.33 16.37 -27.13
N ARG A 133 -6.48 17.37 -26.80
CA ARG A 133 -6.32 17.89 -25.44
C ARG A 133 -7.65 18.42 -24.92
N LYS A 134 -8.35 19.27 -25.67
CA LYS A 134 -9.64 19.84 -25.23
C LYS A 134 -10.70 18.76 -25.02
N TRP A 135 -10.74 17.77 -25.91
CA TRP A 135 -11.67 16.64 -25.77
C TRP A 135 -11.35 15.83 -24.50
N ARG A 136 -10.08 15.49 -24.28
CA ARG A 136 -9.65 14.74 -23.08
C ARG A 136 -9.82 15.55 -21.80
N GLU A 137 -9.54 16.85 -21.82
CA GLU A 137 -9.82 17.77 -20.71
C GLU A 137 -11.30 17.76 -20.34
N ALA A 138 -12.21 17.87 -21.32
CA ALA A 138 -13.64 17.84 -21.05
C ALA A 138 -14.09 16.53 -20.41
N GLU A 139 -13.63 15.39 -20.92
CA GLU A 139 -13.91 14.06 -20.34
C GLU A 139 -13.39 13.94 -18.90
N LEU A 140 -12.14 14.37 -18.65
CA LEU A 140 -11.56 14.33 -17.31
C LEU A 140 -12.23 15.30 -16.33
N ILE A 141 -12.64 16.49 -16.79
CA ILE A 141 -13.37 17.46 -15.98
C ILE A 141 -14.70 16.88 -15.53
N GLU A 142 -15.43 16.22 -16.42
CA GLU A 142 -16.69 15.56 -16.09
C GLU A 142 -16.47 14.38 -15.14
N ARG A 143 -15.58 13.45 -15.51
CA ARG A 143 -15.34 12.21 -14.76
C ARG A 143 -14.82 12.46 -13.36
N PHE A 144 -13.93 13.43 -13.18
CA PHE A 144 -13.35 13.78 -11.88
C PHE A 144 -14.11 14.89 -11.15
N GLY A 145 -15.18 15.45 -11.76
CA GLY A 145 -15.98 16.53 -11.17
C GLY A 145 -15.18 17.80 -10.91
N LEU A 146 -14.30 18.20 -11.84
CA LEU A 146 -13.35 19.31 -11.66
C LEU A 146 -13.96 20.69 -11.94
N ALA A 147 -15.09 20.75 -12.63
CA ALA A 147 -15.70 21.99 -13.11
C ALA A 147 -15.84 23.09 -12.04
N PRO A 148 -16.25 22.80 -10.77
CA PRO A 148 -16.41 23.84 -9.76
C PRO A 148 -15.12 24.57 -9.36
N PHE A 149 -13.96 23.97 -9.63
CA PHE A 149 -12.66 24.47 -9.19
C PHE A 149 -11.59 24.49 -10.29
N TRP A 150 -11.99 24.29 -11.55
CA TRP A 150 -11.11 24.22 -12.71
C TRP A 150 -10.26 25.49 -12.92
N ASP A 151 -10.86 26.65 -12.66
CA ASP A 151 -10.23 27.97 -12.78
C ASP A 151 -9.88 28.59 -11.41
N VAL A 152 -9.92 27.79 -10.35
CA VAL A 152 -9.52 28.21 -9.00
C VAL A 152 -8.04 27.90 -8.79
N PRO A 153 -7.21 28.87 -8.36
CA PRO A 153 -5.79 28.60 -8.10
C PRO A 153 -5.57 27.42 -7.15
N VAL A 154 -4.62 26.54 -7.48
CA VAL A 154 -4.37 25.27 -6.77
C VAL A 154 -4.17 25.46 -5.26
N ARG A 155 -3.52 26.56 -4.85
CA ARG A 155 -3.34 26.90 -3.42
C ARG A 155 -4.63 27.11 -2.62
N LYS A 156 -5.77 27.31 -3.29
CA LYS A 156 -7.09 27.50 -2.65
C LYS A 156 -7.92 26.22 -2.62
N LEU A 157 -7.45 25.16 -3.28
CA LEU A 157 -8.14 23.87 -3.30
C LEU A 157 -7.95 23.13 -1.97
N SER A 158 -8.97 22.39 -1.56
CA SER A 158 -8.81 21.36 -0.54
C SER A 158 -7.83 20.28 -1.02
N LEU A 159 -7.31 19.49 -0.08
CA LEU A 159 -6.41 18.40 -0.43
C LEU A 159 -7.08 17.38 -1.37
N GLY A 160 -8.35 17.05 -1.17
CA GLY A 160 -9.11 16.13 -2.01
C GLY A 160 -9.32 16.66 -3.42
N GLU A 161 -9.72 17.92 -3.58
CA GLU A 161 -9.84 18.58 -4.88
C GLU A 161 -8.50 18.60 -5.61
N ARG A 162 -7.42 18.94 -4.91
CA ARG A 162 -6.08 18.93 -5.49
C ARG A 162 -5.68 17.54 -5.96
N ILE A 163 -5.84 16.50 -5.14
CA ILE A 163 -5.49 15.12 -5.53
C ILE A 163 -6.33 14.65 -6.73
N ARG A 164 -7.62 15.02 -6.83
CA ARG A 164 -8.43 14.75 -8.02
C ARG A 164 -7.83 15.39 -9.27
N CYS A 165 -7.45 16.68 -9.20
CA CYS A 165 -6.75 17.34 -10.30
C CYS A 165 -5.41 16.68 -10.63
N GLU A 166 -4.63 16.23 -9.64
CA GLU A 166 -3.34 15.57 -9.86
C GLU A 166 -3.49 14.24 -10.60
N ILE A 167 -4.50 13.43 -10.24
CA ILE A 167 -4.78 12.16 -10.91
C ILE A 167 -5.35 12.41 -12.31
N ALA A 168 -6.25 13.37 -12.48
CA ALA A 168 -6.74 13.73 -13.80
C ALA A 168 -5.59 14.23 -14.71
N ALA A 169 -4.70 15.05 -14.17
CA ALA A 169 -3.53 15.56 -14.90
C ALA A 169 -2.57 14.45 -15.33
N SER A 170 -2.38 13.41 -14.51
CA SER A 170 -1.52 12.27 -14.89
C SER A 170 -2.18 11.36 -15.94
N LEU A 171 -3.50 11.41 -16.10
CA LEU A 171 -4.25 10.66 -17.10
C LEU A 171 -4.48 11.42 -18.42
N LEU A 172 -4.18 12.72 -18.44
CA LEU A 172 -4.30 13.56 -19.64
C LEU A 172 -3.57 12.97 -20.87
N PRO A 173 -2.33 12.46 -20.75
CA PRO A 173 -1.62 11.85 -21.89
C PRO A 173 -2.07 10.41 -22.21
N ALA A 174 -3.11 9.89 -21.55
CA ALA A 174 -3.58 8.50 -21.66
C ALA A 174 -2.46 7.46 -21.41
N PRO A 175 -1.84 7.45 -20.21
CA PRO A 175 -0.75 6.55 -19.91
C PRO A 175 -1.19 5.08 -19.85
N LEU A 176 -0.28 4.19 -20.21
CA LEU A 176 -0.47 2.74 -20.10
C LEU A 176 -0.20 2.24 -18.67
N VAL A 177 0.63 2.97 -17.90
CA VAL A 177 0.91 2.68 -16.49
C VAL A 177 0.78 3.94 -15.65
N LEU A 178 0.05 3.86 -14.54
CA LEU A 178 -0.11 4.92 -13.56
C LEU A 178 0.55 4.53 -12.23
N PHE A 179 1.59 5.28 -11.84
CA PHE A 179 2.27 5.12 -10.56
C PHE A 179 1.71 6.09 -9.51
N LEU A 180 1.33 5.59 -8.35
CA LEU A 180 0.75 6.40 -7.28
C LEU A 180 1.52 6.18 -5.99
N ASP A 181 2.11 7.23 -5.42
CA ASP A 181 2.79 7.17 -4.14
C ASP A 181 1.93 7.81 -3.04
N GLU A 182 1.26 6.97 -2.25
CA GLU A 182 0.34 7.34 -1.17
C GLU A 182 -0.75 8.33 -1.62
N PRO A 183 -1.58 8.01 -2.64
CA PRO A 183 -2.49 8.97 -3.26
C PRO A 183 -3.64 9.42 -2.33
N THR A 184 -3.96 8.64 -1.30
CA THR A 184 -5.09 8.89 -0.40
C THR A 184 -4.68 9.44 0.98
N ILE A 185 -3.39 9.71 1.19
CA ILE A 185 -2.88 10.19 2.48
C ILE A 185 -3.46 11.57 2.83
N GLY A 186 -3.96 11.72 4.06
CA GLY A 186 -4.54 12.96 4.56
C GLY A 186 -5.94 13.31 4.03
N LEU A 187 -6.55 12.43 3.22
CA LEU A 187 -7.93 12.59 2.74
C LEU A 187 -8.95 12.08 3.76
N ASP A 188 -10.13 12.70 3.77
CA ASP A 188 -11.29 12.18 4.50
C ASP A 188 -11.90 10.94 3.83
N VAL A 189 -12.83 10.29 4.53
CA VAL A 189 -13.45 9.03 4.10
C VAL A 189 -14.20 9.16 2.76
N VAL A 190 -14.83 10.31 2.49
CA VAL A 190 -15.60 10.55 1.28
C VAL A 190 -14.67 10.74 0.09
N ALA A 191 -13.66 11.60 0.24
CA ALA A 191 -12.65 11.85 -0.78
C ALA A 191 -11.87 10.57 -1.12
N LYS A 192 -11.48 9.75 -0.12
CA LYS A 192 -10.86 8.45 -0.36
C LYS A 192 -11.73 7.56 -1.24
N ARG A 193 -13.04 7.48 -0.96
CA ARG A 193 -13.98 6.67 -1.76
C ARG A 193 -14.05 7.12 -3.21
N GLU A 194 -14.09 8.43 -3.44
CA GLU A 194 -14.09 8.99 -4.79
C GLU A 194 -12.80 8.67 -5.54
N ILE A 195 -11.64 8.88 -4.92
CA ILE A 195 -10.34 8.53 -5.53
C ILE A 195 -10.28 7.04 -5.88
N ARG A 196 -10.72 6.15 -4.99
CA ARG A 196 -10.76 4.71 -5.27
C ARG A 196 -11.60 4.36 -6.49
N GLN A 197 -12.76 4.99 -6.63
CA GLN A 197 -13.63 4.78 -7.79
C GLN A 197 -12.93 5.23 -9.07
N LEU A 198 -12.31 6.42 -9.05
CA LEU A 198 -11.57 6.96 -10.20
C LEU A 198 -10.39 6.10 -10.62
N LEU A 199 -9.66 5.51 -9.67
CA LEU A 199 -8.56 4.58 -9.95
C LEU A 199 -9.06 3.26 -10.52
N ALA A 200 -10.16 2.72 -9.98
CA ALA A 200 -10.80 1.52 -10.53
C ALA A 200 -11.33 1.76 -11.94
N ASP A 201 -11.88 2.95 -12.21
CA ASP A 201 -12.36 3.34 -13.53
C ASP A 201 -11.22 3.55 -14.52
N ALA A 202 -10.11 4.16 -14.12
CA ALA A 202 -8.92 4.26 -14.97
C ALA A 202 -8.42 2.86 -15.41
N ALA A 203 -8.34 1.91 -14.48
CA ALA A 203 -7.92 0.55 -14.83
C ALA A 203 -8.93 -0.19 -15.72
N ARG A 204 -10.23 0.00 -15.49
CA ARG A 204 -11.29 -0.74 -16.21
C ARG A 204 -11.65 -0.14 -17.57
N ILE A 205 -11.67 1.19 -17.67
CA ILE A 205 -12.15 1.94 -18.85
C ILE A 205 -10.98 2.30 -19.76
N ASP A 206 -9.88 2.78 -19.19
CA ASP A 206 -8.71 3.23 -19.96
C ASP A 206 -7.67 2.10 -20.16
N ASP A 207 -7.91 0.89 -19.64
CA ASP A 207 -6.98 -0.26 -19.61
C ASP A 207 -5.61 0.08 -18.99
N THR A 208 -5.59 1.08 -18.11
CA THR A 208 -4.36 1.54 -17.45
C THR A 208 -3.94 0.56 -16.37
N THR A 209 -2.67 0.16 -16.39
CA THR A 209 -2.07 -0.59 -15.28
C THR A 209 -1.83 0.35 -14.10
N VAL A 210 -2.33 0.04 -12.90
CA VAL A 210 -2.20 0.92 -11.73
C VAL A 210 -1.28 0.28 -10.70
N PHE A 211 -0.17 0.96 -10.38
CA PHE A 211 0.77 0.56 -9.35
C PHE A 211 0.78 1.60 -8.23
N MET A 212 0.20 1.26 -7.07
CA MET A 212 0.02 2.23 -5.99
C MET A 212 0.64 1.79 -4.66
N THR A 213 1.18 2.74 -3.91
CA THR A 213 1.53 2.53 -2.49
C THR A 213 0.40 3.07 -1.62
N SER A 214 0.11 2.36 -0.54
CA SER A 214 -0.85 2.80 0.47
C SER A 214 -0.48 2.18 1.82
N HIS A 215 -0.90 2.84 2.88
CA HIS A 215 -0.91 2.30 4.25
C HIS A 215 -2.34 2.06 4.77
N ASP A 216 -3.36 2.37 3.97
CA ASP A 216 -4.79 2.18 4.30
C ASP A 216 -5.32 0.91 3.63
N MET A 217 -5.61 -0.12 4.42
CA MET A 217 -6.09 -1.42 3.92
C MET A 217 -7.50 -1.36 3.35
N GLY A 218 -8.36 -0.49 3.88
CA GLY A 218 -9.68 -0.26 3.32
C GLY A 218 -9.62 0.31 1.90
N ASP A 219 -8.54 1.05 1.58
CA ASP A 219 -8.30 1.52 0.21
C ASP A 219 -7.86 0.39 -0.72
N ILE A 220 -6.94 -0.44 -0.24
CA ILE A 220 -6.32 -1.52 -1.01
C ILE A 220 -7.33 -2.62 -1.31
N GLU A 221 -8.09 -3.08 -0.32
CA GLU A 221 -9.05 -4.17 -0.48
C GLU A 221 -10.14 -3.89 -1.52
N LYS A 222 -10.53 -2.63 -1.68
CA LYS A 222 -11.62 -2.24 -2.58
C LYS A 222 -11.17 -1.98 -4.01
N VAL A 223 -9.88 -1.73 -4.21
CA VAL A 223 -9.33 -1.27 -5.50
C VAL A 223 -8.38 -2.30 -6.11
N CYS A 224 -7.53 -2.91 -5.29
CA CYS A 224 -6.46 -3.78 -5.75
C CYS A 224 -6.89 -5.25 -5.69
N LYS A 225 -6.49 -6.03 -6.69
CA LYS A 225 -6.71 -7.49 -6.69
C LYS A 225 -5.53 -8.25 -6.08
N ARG A 226 -4.37 -7.62 -6.02
CA ARG A 226 -3.10 -8.18 -5.57
C ARG A 226 -2.33 -7.16 -4.74
N ALA A 227 -1.64 -7.65 -3.72
CA ALA A 227 -0.76 -6.85 -2.89
C ALA A 227 0.62 -7.49 -2.80
N ILE A 228 1.64 -6.65 -3.02
CA ILE A 228 3.04 -6.97 -2.85
C ILE A 228 3.50 -6.26 -1.58
N ILE A 229 3.88 -7.01 -0.56
CA ILE A 229 4.31 -6.48 0.72
C ILE A 229 5.83 -6.48 0.76
N ILE A 230 6.42 -5.29 0.96
CA ILE A 230 7.83 -5.05 1.17
C ILE A 230 8.12 -4.77 2.65
N HIS A 231 9.16 -5.41 3.18
CA HIS A 231 9.64 -5.21 4.53
C HIS A 231 11.17 -5.13 4.54
N HIS A 232 11.74 -4.09 5.15
CA HIS A 232 13.19 -3.84 5.18
C HIS A 232 13.91 -3.96 3.82
N GLY A 233 13.24 -3.53 2.74
CA GLY A 233 13.78 -3.56 1.38
C GLY A 233 13.57 -4.87 0.63
N GLU A 234 12.93 -5.88 1.22
CA GLU A 234 12.70 -7.21 0.63
C GLU A 234 11.21 -7.46 0.43
N VAL A 235 10.83 -8.09 -0.69
CA VAL A 235 9.45 -8.56 -0.88
C VAL A 235 9.24 -9.79 -0.01
N VAL A 236 8.25 -9.72 0.88
CA VAL A 236 7.91 -10.79 1.84
C VAL A 236 6.62 -11.50 1.49
N VAL A 237 5.72 -10.84 0.77
CA VAL A 237 4.47 -11.42 0.26
C VAL A 237 4.19 -10.83 -1.11
N ASP A 238 3.71 -11.67 -2.03
CA ASP A 238 3.22 -11.26 -3.33
C ASP A 238 2.02 -12.15 -3.69
N GLU A 239 0.82 -11.69 -3.34
CA GLU A 239 -0.39 -12.53 -3.37
C GLU A 239 -1.64 -11.74 -3.72
N THR A 240 -2.70 -12.47 -4.12
CA THR A 240 -4.01 -11.87 -4.31
C THR A 240 -4.60 -11.42 -2.97
N MET A 241 -5.46 -10.39 -3.00
CA MET A 241 -6.20 -9.96 -1.81
C MET A 241 -7.11 -11.07 -1.26
N LYS A 242 -7.57 -11.97 -2.12
CA LYS A 242 -8.36 -13.14 -1.73
C LYS A 242 -7.53 -14.12 -0.88
N ASP A 243 -6.30 -14.38 -1.29
CA ASP A 243 -5.40 -15.30 -0.56
C ASP A 243 -4.95 -14.68 0.76
N LEU A 244 -4.66 -13.38 0.77
CA LEU A 244 -4.38 -12.63 2.00
C LEU A 244 -5.56 -12.69 2.98
N ARG A 245 -6.80 -12.55 2.49
CA ARG A 245 -8.00 -12.69 3.32
C ARG A 245 -8.19 -14.12 3.81
N HIS A 246 -7.86 -15.13 3.00
CA HIS A 246 -7.94 -16.52 3.45
C HIS A 246 -7.06 -16.79 4.67
N ARG A 247 -5.93 -16.08 4.81
CA ARG A 247 -5.06 -16.16 6.01
C ARG A 247 -5.75 -15.60 7.25
N ALA A 248 -6.47 -14.49 7.09
CA ALA A 248 -7.29 -13.91 8.16
C ALA A 248 -8.40 -14.85 8.65
N LEU A 249 -8.87 -15.80 7.83
CA LEU A 249 -9.93 -16.73 8.23
C LEU A 249 -9.51 -17.74 9.30
N SER A 250 -8.20 -17.98 9.46
CA SER A 250 -7.68 -18.93 10.46
C SER A 250 -7.93 -18.45 11.89
N LYS A 251 -8.05 -17.14 12.10
CA LYS A 251 -8.34 -16.50 13.39
C LYS A 251 -9.69 -15.82 13.36
N LYS A 252 -10.44 -15.95 14.45
CA LYS A 252 -11.75 -15.32 14.63
C LYS A 252 -11.80 -14.59 15.95
N TYR A 253 -12.54 -13.49 15.99
CA TYR A 253 -12.89 -12.83 17.23
C TYR A 253 -14.31 -13.18 17.61
N VAL A 254 -14.49 -13.79 18.78
CA VAL A 254 -15.81 -14.08 19.35
C VAL A 254 -16.08 -13.06 20.46
N GLY A 255 -16.98 -12.13 20.20
CA GLY A 255 -17.48 -11.15 21.17
C GLY A 255 -18.75 -11.64 21.84
N VAL A 256 -18.89 -11.44 23.14
CA VAL A 256 -20.08 -11.82 23.92
C VAL A 256 -20.47 -10.72 24.89
N ARG A 257 -21.77 -10.56 25.13
CA ARG A 257 -22.36 -9.70 26.15
C ARG A 257 -23.43 -10.45 26.92
N TYR A 258 -23.49 -10.26 28.23
CA TYR A 258 -24.41 -10.94 29.14
C TYR A 258 -25.28 -9.93 29.90
N ALA A 259 -26.48 -10.36 30.28
CA ALA A 259 -27.42 -9.54 31.06
C ALA A 259 -26.94 -9.25 32.49
N SER A 260 -25.98 -10.03 33.01
CA SER A 260 -25.42 -9.89 34.36
C SER A 260 -23.97 -10.35 34.40
N PRO A 261 -23.19 -9.97 35.44
CA PRO A 261 -21.81 -10.40 35.55
C PRO A 261 -21.65 -11.92 35.61
N VAL A 262 -20.73 -12.47 34.80
CA VAL A 262 -20.47 -13.91 34.71
C VAL A 262 -18.98 -14.22 34.79
N ASN A 263 -18.62 -15.45 35.18
CA ASN A 263 -17.23 -15.90 35.13
C ASN A 263 -16.84 -16.27 33.68
N LEU A 264 -16.01 -15.43 33.09
CA LEU A 264 -15.57 -15.47 31.69
C LEU A 264 -14.29 -16.29 31.46
N ASP A 265 -13.80 -17.01 32.47
CA ASP A 265 -12.62 -17.86 32.31
C ASP A 265 -12.98 -19.14 31.53
N LEU A 266 -12.22 -19.41 30.47
CA LEU A 266 -12.23 -20.65 29.70
C LEU A 266 -10.88 -21.36 29.86
N PRO A 267 -10.84 -22.71 29.90
CA PRO A 267 -9.60 -23.45 30.21
C PRO A 267 -8.45 -23.21 29.21
N SER A 268 -8.77 -23.00 27.93
CA SER A 268 -7.78 -22.87 26.84
C SER A 268 -7.82 -21.53 26.12
N LEU A 269 -8.73 -20.61 26.51
CA LEU A 269 -8.95 -19.35 25.82
C LEU A 269 -9.01 -18.19 26.82
N SER A 270 -8.02 -17.32 26.76
CA SER A 270 -8.01 -16.07 27.52
C SER A 270 -8.64 -14.94 26.71
N PRO A 271 -9.54 -14.11 27.30
CA PRO A 271 -10.12 -12.98 26.60
C PRO A 271 -9.07 -11.91 26.30
N VAL A 272 -9.09 -11.37 25.08
CA VAL A 272 -8.25 -10.25 24.62
C VAL A 272 -8.72 -8.93 25.24
N LYS A 273 -10.03 -8.81 25.47
CA LYS A 273 -10.68 -7.70 26.18
C LYS A 273 -11.79 -8.26 27.06
N ARG A 274 -11.92 -7.77 28.30
CA ARG A 274 -13.00 -8.17 29.22
C ARG A 274 -13.50 -7.01 30.09
N THR A 275 -14.79 -7.04 30.38
CA THR A 275 -15.48 -6.29 31.44
C THR A 275 -16.25 -7.30 32.31
N ALA A 276 -17.03 -6.82 33.29
CA ALA A 276 -17.86 -7.71 34.10
C ALA A 276 -18.95 -8.44 33.28
N VAL A 277 -19.43 -7.83 32.18
CA VAL A 277 -20.59 -8.29 31.41
C VAL A 277 -20.28 -8.57 29.94
N ALA A 278 -19.04 -8.35 29.49
CA ALA A 278 -18.67 -8.56 28.10
C ALA A 278 -17.22 -9.07 27.97
N ALA A 279 -16.96 -9.88 26.96
CA ALA A 279 -15.62 -10.35 26.63
C ALA A 279 -15.45 -10.52 25.11
N SER A 280 -14.20 -10.46 24.66
CA SER A 280 -13.81 -10.80 23.30
C SER A 280 -12.64 -11.78 23.35
N TYR A 281 -12.76 -12.88 22.62
CA TYR A 281 -11.76 -13.96 22.55
C TYR A 281 -11.20 -14.05 21.15
N GLU A 282 -9.89 -14.18 21.03
CA GLU A 282 -9.23 -14.60 19.78
C GLU A 282 -9.24 -16.13 19.74
N VAL A 283 -9.78 -16.70 18.66
CA VAL A 283 -9.94 -18.13 18.47
C VAL A 283 -9.21 -18.55 17.21
N ASP A 284 -8.17 -19.36 17.35
CA ASP A 284 -7.56 -20.05 16.22
C ASP A 284 -8.42 -21.26 15.84
N THR A 285 -9.04 -21.18 14.67
CA THR A 285 -9.96 -22.21 14.16
C THR A 285 -9.25 -23.52 13.79
N ARG A 286 -7.92 -23.54 13.79
CA ARG A 286 -7.11 -24.76 13.62
C ARG A 286 -6.93 -25.53 14.92
N GLU A 287 -7.04 -24.84 16.07
CA GLU A 287 -6.86 -25.43 17.41
C GLU A 287 -8.22 -25.66 18.11
N HIS A 288 -9.21 -24.80 17.82
CA HIS A 288 -10.51 -24.82 18.48
C HIS A 288 -11.68 -24.81 17.50
N SER A 289 -12.70 -25.63 17.76
CA SER A 289 -13.96 -25.57 17.04
C SER A 289 -14.76 -24.35 17.49
N LEU A 290 -15.12 -23.47 16.55
CA LEU A 290 -15.98 -22.30 16.85
C LEU A 290 -17.29 -22.70 17.54
N ALA A 291 -17.87 -23.84 17.13
CA ALA A 291 -19.11 -24.33 17.72
C ALA A 291 -18.94 -24.71 19.20
N GLU A 292 -17.78 -25.25 19.59
CA GLU A 292 -17.47 -25.58 20.99
C GLU A 292 -17.25 -24.32 21.81
N VAL A 293 -16.52 -23.34 21.27
CA VAL A 293 -16.26 -22.07 21.94
C VAL A 293 -17.57 -21.31 22.17
N VAL A 294 -18.42 -21.19 21.14
CA VAL A 294 -19.73 -20.53 21.24
C VAL A 294 -20.63 -21.22 22.26
N ARG A 295 -20.68 -22.57 22.27
CA ARG A 295 -21.44 -23.33 23.28
C ARG A 295 -20.91 -23.09 24.70
N ALA A 296 -19.60 -23.12 24.88
CA ALA A 296 -18.98 -22.92 26.19
C ALA A 296 -19.27 -21.51 26.74
N LEU A 297 -19.27 -20.49 25.88
CA LEU A 297 -19.63 -19.12 26.25
C LEU A 297 -21.14 -18.99 26.55
N ALA A 298 -22.00 -19.55 25.70
CA ALA A 298 -23.44 -19.53 25.93
C ALA A 298 -23.87 -20.22 27.23
N ALA A 299 -23.09 -21.19 27.72
CA ALA A 299 -23.35 -21.86 28.99
C ALA A 299 -22.97 -21.01 30.23
N LYS A 300 -22.26 -19.88 30.08
CA LYS A 300 -21.80 -19.06 31.22
C LYS A 300 -22.90 -18.19 31.84
N GLY A 301 -23.95 -17.87 31.09
CA GLY A 301 -25.07 -17.07 31.57
C GLY A 301 -26.00 -16.63 30.44
N GLU A 302 -26.93 -15.74 30.75
CA GLU A 302 -27.88 -15.21 29.77
C GLU A 302 -27.17 -14.22 28.82
N LEU A 303 -26.92 -14.66 27.58
CA LEU A 303 -26.34 -13.86 26.52
C LEU A 303 -27.36 -12.83 25.99
N GLU A 304 -26.97 -11.56 26.00
CA GLU A 304 -27.68 -10.49 25.29
C GLU A 304 -27.22 -10.38 23.84
N ASP A 305 -25.95 -10.63 23.57
CA ASP A 305 -25.35 -10.45 22.25
C ASP A 305 -24.14 -11.38 22.05
N ILE A 306 -23.96 -11.84 20.81
CA ILE A 306 -22.79 -12.62 20.39
C ILE A 306 -22.39 -12.23 18.97
N THR A 307 -21.12 -11.89 18.79
CA THR A 307 -20.54 -11.57 17.48
C THR A 307 -19.41 -12.53 17.16
N VAL A 308 -19.35 -12.97 15.90
CA VAL A 308 -18.23 -13.76 15.38
C VAL A 308 -17.70 -13.02 14.16
N GLU A 309 -16.50 -12.49 14.28
CA GLU A 309 -15.88 -11.65 13.28
C GLU A 309 -14.57 -12.28 12.78
N ASP A 310 -14.23 -12.01 11.52
CA ASP A 310 -12.94 -12.35 10.94
C ASP A 310 -11.84 -11.48 11.54
N GLU A 311 -10.60 -11.97 11.58
CA GLU A 311 -9.44 -11.12 11.81
C GLU A 311 -9.41 -9.99 10.76
N PRO A 312 -9.34 -8.71 11.15
CA PRO A 312 -9.14 -7.63 10.19
C PRO A 312 -7.84 -7.81 9.41
N LEU A 313 -7.85 -7.55 8.11
CA LEU A 313 -6.65 -7.72 7.28
C LEU A 313 -5.49 -6.83 7.75
N GLU A 314 -5.82 -5.67 8.32
CA GLU A 314 -4.87 -4.75 8.96
C GLU A 314 -3.99 -5.46 9.99
N ASN A 315 -4.57 -6.39 10.77
CA ASN A 315 -3.84 -7.10 11.81
C ASN A 315 -2.93 -8.19 11.23
N VAL A 316 -3.36 -8.88 10.18
CA VAL A 316 -2.50 -9.84 9.44
C VAL A 316 -1.26 -9.11 8.91
N ILE A 317 -1.46 -7.94 8.30
CA ILE A 317 -0.38 -7.14 7.75
C ILE A 317 0.50 -6.52 8.86
N ALA A 318 -0.11 -6.06 9.96
CA ALA A 318 0.63 -5.60 11.13
C ALA A 318 1.52 -6.71 11.72
N GLY A 319 1.04 -7.96 11.71
CA GLY A 319 1.83 -9.14 12.07
C GLY A 319 3.08 -9.27 11.19
N ILE A 320 2.92 -9.16 9.88
CA ILE A 320 4.02 -9.20 8.90
C ILE A 320 5.01 -8.05 9.15
N TYR A 321 4.54 -6.84 9.47
CA TYR A 321 5.40 -5.68 9.75
C TYR A 321 6.12 -5.76 11.10
N SER A 322 5.56 -6.49 12.07
CA SER A 322 6.16 -6.66 13.39
C SER A 322 7.30 -7.68 13.43
N ALA A 323 7.43 -8.49 12.38
CA ALA A 323 8.51 -9.44 12.21
C ALA A 323 9.87 -8.73 12.20
N ARG A 324 10.86 -9.28 12.89
CA ARG A 324 12.19 -8.66 13.02
C ARG A 324 13.06 -8.89 11.78
N THR A 325 12.72 -9.88 10.97
CA THR A 325 13.45 -10.27 9.77
C THR A 325 12.51 -10.54 8.59
N GLY A 326 13.04 -10.47 7.35
CA GLY A 326 12.29 -10.86 6.16
C GLY A 326 11.84 -12.33 6.20
N ALA A 327 12.65 -13.22 6.78
CA ALA A 327 12.30 -14.63 6.96
C ALA A 327 11.15 -14.84 7.95
N GLU A 328 11.13 -14.11 9.07
CA GLU A 328 9.98 -14.12 10.00
C GLU A 328 8.73 -13.56 9.31
N ALA A 329 8.86 -12.47 8.55
CA ALA A 329 7.76 -11.88 7.79
C ALA A 329 7.19 -12.85 6.73
N GLN A 330 8.05 -13.63 6.07
CA GLN A 330 7.67 -14.70 5.15
C GLN A 330 7.03 -15.90 5.85
N ALA A 331 7.39 -16.21 7.10
CA ALA A 331 6.74 -17.26 7.88
C ALA A 331 5.29 -16.85 8.26
N PHE A 332 5.08 -15.62 8.72
CA PHE A 332 3.74 -15.02 8.79
C PHE A 332 3.06 -15.03 7.42
N GLY A 333 3.86 -14.75 6.40
CA GLY A 333 3.52 -14.75 5.00
C GLY A 333 3.29 -16.11 4.34
N THR A 334 3.30 -17.24 5.05
CA THR A 334 3.03 -18.58 4.48
C THR A 334 2.01 -19.37 5.30
N GLY A 335 1.49 -18.79 6.39
CA GLY A 335 0.56 -19.47 7.31
C GLY A 335 1.21 -20.60 8.11
N LEU A 336 2.53 -20.81 7.99
CA LEU A 336 3.28 -21.76 8.80
C LEU A 336 3.39 -21.20 10.23
N PRO A 337 3.14 -22.02 11.27
CA PRO A 337 3.33 -21.58 12.64
C PRO A 337 4.78 -21.12 12.81
N GLY A 338 4.97 -19.87 13.23
CA GLY A 338 6.25 -19.40 13.70
C GLY A 338 6.77 -20.40 14.73
N ALA A 339 7.98 -20.90 14.49
CA ALA A 339 8.63 -21.84 15.40
C ALA A 339 8.76 -21.17 16.78
N GLY A 340 7.87 -21.53 17.70
CA GLY A 340 7.94 -21.04 19.08
C GLY A 340 6.62 -20.76 19.79
N ARG A 341 5.61 -21.63 19.68
CA ARG A 341 4.64 -21.82 20.78
C ARG A 341 4.33 -23.30 20.92
N ALA A 342 4.55 -23.83 22.12
CA ALA A 342 4.24 -25.20 22.49
C ALA A 342 2.72 -25.42 22.38
N ALA A 343 2.32 -26.58 21.84
CA ALA A 343 0.93 -26.99 21.71
C ALA A 343 0.25 -27.08 23.10
N PRO A 344 -0.98 -26.60 23.29
CA PRO A 344 -1.75 -26.91 24.48
C PRO A 344 -2.45 -28.27 24.35
N GLU A 345 -2.50 -28.98 25.48
CA GLU A 345 -3.12 -30.29 25.66
C GLU A 345 -4.64 -30.23 25.41
N ALA A 346 -5.17 -31.34 24.89
CA ALA A 346 -6.59 -31.52 24.58
C ALA A 346 -7.50 -31.22 25.78
N LEU A 347 -8.55 -30.44 25.55
CA LEU A 347 -9.65 -30.20 26.49
C LEU A 347 -10.34 -31.53 26.82
N GLY A 348 -9.99 -32.12 27.95
CA GLY A 348 -10.61 -33.34 28.48
C GLY A 348 -11.74 -33.02 29.48
N ALA A 349 -12.91 -33.59 29.17
CA ALA A 349 -14.07 -34.01 29.98
C ALA A 349 -14.55 -33.14 31.16
#